data_AF-A0A135TRZ0-F1
#
_entry.id   AF-A0A135TRZ0-F1
#
_cell.length_a   1.000
_cell.length_b   1.000
_cell.length_c   1.000
_cell.angle_alpha   90.00
_cell.angle_beta   90.00
_cell.angle_gamma   90.00
#
_symmetry.space_group_name_H-M   'P 1'
#
loop_
_entity.id
_entity.type
_entity.pdbx_description
1 polymer ?
#
loop_
_entity_poly.entity_id
_entity_poly.type
_entity_poly.pdbx_seq_one_letter_code
_entity_poly.pdbx_strand_id
1 'polypeptide(L)'
;MGYAILPALIPDIQKVYDSYFSAFTGDEMGEIMVKVLFPNGVDSEEFRKAHTAGTLAWWHHSDCQYTYKCVDTETGEIVGMALGDIYLRERSEEERKNHGVGWLEGKDRERAEAVLNPLHEAREKLFGGRRYIYSHVIAVDPKHQGRKAGALWCKWGAELSDSLGLPLYFESSPSTYKLYEKMGYETLEEKIVHSAGLMGQPEDTVVPLMVKMPACAGGMTFKEWRAAGYPAFNEVKSVPAAPVVDMIGVDKKASNGTMAVEVQVQEVHV
;
A
#
# COMPACT_ATOMS: atom_id res chain seq x y z
N MET A 1 -5.69 11.64 23.26
CA MET A 1 -5.21 11.96 21.90
C MET A 1 -5.63 10.89 20.90
N GLY A 2 -6.69 11.20 20.16
CA GLY A 2 -7.16 10.41 19.01
C GLY A 2 -6.73 11.05 17.70
N TYR A 3 -6.57 10.23 16.66
CA TYR A 3 -6.33 10.68 15.30
C TYR A 3 -7.50 10.28 14.40
N ALA A 4 -7.79 11.11 13.41
CA ALA A 4 -8.79 10.83 12.39
C ALA A 4 -8.17 10.92 11.00
N ILE A 5 -8.56 10.01 10.11
CA ILE A 5 -8.23 10.07 8.68
C ILE A 5 -9.39 10.73 7.96
N LEU A 6 -9.09 11.79 7.22
CA LEU A 6 -10.06 12.56 6.45
C LEU A 6 -9.54 12.78 5.02
N PRO A 7 -10.41 12.94 4.02
CA PRO A 7 -10.00 13.47 2.72
C PRO A 7 -9.34 14.85 2.88
N ALA A 8 -8.28 15.10 2.13
CA ALA A 8 -7.72 16.44 2.03
C ALA A 8 -8.66 17.34 1.23
N LEU A 9 -8.85 18.57 1.69
CA LEU A 9 -9.55 19.63 0.97
C LEU A 9 -8.53 20.45 0.17
N ILE A 10 -9.02 21.23 -0.80
CA ILE A 10 -8.16 22.16 -1.58
C ILE A 10 -7.31 23.07 -0.67
N PRO A 11 -7.84 23.67 0.42
CA PRO A 11 -7.03 24.48 1.33
C PRO A 11 -5.97 23.69 2.12
N ASP A 12 -6.05 22.35 2.15
CA ASP A 12 -5.10 21.50 2.87
C ASP A 12 -3.86 21.17 2.05
N ILE A 13 -3.86 21.36 0.72
CA ILE A 13 -2.83 20.87 -0.21
C ILE A 13 -1.42 21.19 0.31
N GLN A 14 -1.12 22.47 0.61
CA GLN A 14 0.21 22.81 1.07
C GLN A 14 0.59 22.11 2.39
N LYS A 15 -0.34 22.06 3.35
CA LYS A 15 -0.09 21.50 4.70
C LYS A 15 0.11 19.98 4.68
N VAL A 16 -0.67 19.24 3.89
CA VAL A 16 -0.47 17.79 3.78
C VAL A 16 0.90 17.49 3.18
N TYR A 17 1.32 18.24 2.17
CA TYR A 17 2.63 18.08 1.58
C TYR A 17 3.75 18.61 2.49
N ASP A 18 3.52 19.59 3.37
CA ASP A 18 4.49 19.96 4.42
C ASP A 18 4.81 18.74 5.30
N SER A 19 3.78 17.97 5.70
CA SER A 19 3.97 16.71 6.45
C SER A 19 4.71 15.65 5.61
N TYR A 20 4.44 15.54 4.31
CA TYR A 20 5.16 14.65 3.39
C TYR A 20 6.66 14.96 3.36
N PHE A 21 7.03 16.19 3.00
CA PHE A 21 8.44 16.54 2.86
C PHE A 21 9.16 16.44 4.21
N SER A 22 8.51 16.87 5.30
CA SER A 22 9.08 16.74 6.64
C SER A 22 9.31 15.28 7.05
N ALA A 23 8.36 14.38 6.80
CA ALA A 23 8.48 12.96 7.18
C ALA A 23 9.69 12.28 6.53
N PHE A 24 10.02 12.66 5.30
CA PHE A 24 11.13 12.07 4.55
C PHE A 24 12.48 12.76 4.78
N THR A 25 12.56 13.84 5.56
CA THR A 25 13.87 14.36 6.01
C THR A 25 14.48 13.54 7.15
N GLY A 26 13.67 12.77 7.88
CA GLY A 26 14.11 11.93 9.00
C GLY A 26 14.35 10.45 8.67
N ASP A 27 14.10 10.04 7.42
CA ASP A 27 14.28 8.66 6.94
C ASP A 27 15.27 8.68 5.77
N GLU A 28 16.36 7.90 5.84
CA GLU A 28 17.45 7.95 4.87
C GLU A 28 16.98 7.64 3.44
N MET A 29 16.16 6.61 3.26
CA MET A 29 15.64 6.24 1.94
C MET A 29 14.62 7.26 1.43
N GLY A 30 13.78 7.76 2.33
CA GLY A 30 12.90 8.90 2.10
C GLY A 30 13.63 10.12 1.57
N GLU A 31 14.71 10.51 2.24
CA GLU A 31 15.48 11.71 1.92
C GLU A 31 16.11 11.58 0.54
N ILE A 32 16.64 10.40 0.22
CA ILE A 32 17.18 10.09 -1.11
C ILE A 32 16.09 10.18 -2.16
N MET A 33 14.91 9.60 -1.91
CA MET A 33 13.81 9.64 -2.86
C MET A 33 13.34 11.06 -3.14
N VAL A 34 13.21 11.89 -2.09
CA VAL A 34 12.88 13.32 -2.25
C VAL A 34 13.95 14.03 -3.08
N LYS A 35 15.24 13.77 -2.86
CA LYS A 35 16.33 14.37 -3.66
C LYS A 35 16.33 13.88 -5.12
N VAL A 36 15.94 12.63 -5.37
CA VAL A 36 15.81 12.10 -6.73
C VAL A 36 14.66 12.76 -7.47
N LEU A 37 13.53 12.98 -6.81
CA LEU A 37 12.33 13.56 -7.43
C LEU A 37 12.35 15.09 -7.48
N PHE A 38 13.07 15.73 -6.57
CA PHE A 38 13.14 17.19 -6.40
C PHE A 38 14.58 17.62 -6.14
N PRO A 39 15.48 17.50 -7.13
CA PRO A 39 16.93 17.75 -6.96
C PRO A 39 17.27 19.19 -6.58
N ASN A 40 16.38 20.15 -6.88
CA ASN A 40 16.55 21.57 -6.55
C ASN A 40 15.99 21.95 -5.16
N GLY A 41 15.55 20.96 -4.37
CA GLY A 41 14.99 21.16 -3.03
C GLY A 41 13.48 21.45 -3.02
N VAL A 42 12.91 21.45 -1.81
CA VAL A 42 11.45 21.45 -1.58
C VAL A 42 10.95 22.57 -0.67
N ASP A 43 11.86 23.41 -0.16
CA ASP A 43 11.59 24.40 0.90
C ASP A 43 11.35 25.81 0.36
N SER A 44 11.75 26.11 -0.89
CA SER A 44 11.60 27.45 -1.44
C SER A 44 10.12 27.82 -1.63
N GLU A 45 9.75 29.06 -1.37
CA GLU A 45 8.37 29.54 -1.53
C GLU A 45 7.88 29.36 -2.98
N GLU A 46 8.77 29.56 -3.95
CA GLU A 46 8.50 29.33 -5.36
C GLU A 46 8.13 27.86 -5.64
N PHE A 47 8.92 26.91 -5.09
CA PHE A 47 8.61 25.48 -5.20
C PHE A 47 7.27 25.16 -4.52
N ARG A 48 7.02 25.63 -3.28
CA ARG A 48 5.75 25.35 -2.57
C ARG A 48 4.54 25.83 -3.38
N LYS A 49 4.62 27.03 -3.98
CA LYS A 49 3.56 27.60 -4.81
C LYS A 49 3.36 26.79 -6.09
N ALA A 50 4.43 26.48 -6.81
CA ALA A 50 4.37 25.71 -8.05
C ALA A 50 3.83 24.28 -7.79
N HIS A 51 4.32 23.61 -6.75
CA HIS A 51 3.85 22.30 -6.34
C HIS A 51 2.36 22.32 -6.00
N THR A 52 1.91 23.29 -5.18
CA THR A 52 0.49 23.43 -4.82
C THR A 52 -0.40 23.65 -6.05
N ALA A 53 0.02 24.51 -6.98
CA ALA A 53 -0.72 24.75 -8.22
C ALA A 53 -0.77 23.51 -9.10
N GLY A 54 0.35 22.78 -9.22
CA GLY A 54 0.44 21.53 -9.98
C GLY A 54 -0.44 20.43 -9.39
N THR A 55 -0.44 20.25 -8.06
CA THR A 55 -1.33 19.32 -7.37
C THR A 55 -2.79 19.68 -7.60
N LEU A 56 -3.17 20.95 -7.47
CA LEU A 56 -4.55 21.38 -7.70
C LEU A 56 -4.99 21.11 -9.15
N ALA A 57 -4.13 21.41 -10.13
CA ALA A 57 -4.40 21.10 -11.53
C ALA A 57 -4.59 19.59 -11.73
N TRP A 58 -3.73 18.76 -11.13
CA TRP A 58 -3.86 17.30 -11.19
C TRP A 58 -5.16 16.78 -10.57
N TRP A 59 -5.59 17.33 -9.43
CA TRP A 59 -6.85 16.94 -8.78
C TRP A 59 -8.09 17.23 -9.63
N HIS A 60 -8.03 18.19 -10.56
CA HIS A 60 -9.12 18.42 -11.52
C HIS A 60 -9.19 17.36 -12.63
N HIS A 61 -8.13 16.59 -12.83
CA HIS A 61 -8.04 15.58 -13.89
C HIS A 61 -8.08 14.14 -13.37
N SER A 62 -7.59 13.88 -12.16
CA SER A 62 -7.54 12.54 -11.61
C SER A 62 -8.93 12.01 -11.27
N ASP A 63 -9.21 10.77 -11.66
CA ASP A 63 -10.44 10.04 -11.34
C ASP A 63 -10.23 8.92 -10.30
N CYS A 64 -8.97 8.69 -9.90
CA CYS A 64 -8.59 7.56 -9.07
C CYS A 64 -7.55 7.87 -7.99
N GLN A 65 -6.85 9.00 -8.04
CA GLN A 65 -5.88 9.37 -7.00
C GLN A 65 -6.56 10.15 -5.88
N TYR A 66 -6.26 9.75 -4.65
CA TYR A 66 -6.82 10.34 -3.44
C TYR A 66 -5.69 10.77 -2.50
N THR A 67 -5.79 12.01 -2.03
CA THR A 67 -4.96 12.52 -0.93
C THR A 67 -5.78 12.55 0.35
N TYR A 68 -5.24 11.94 1.40
CA TYR A 68 -5.84 11.90 2.72
C TYR A 68 -4.92 12.60 3.73
N LYS A 69 -5.53 13.15 4.78
CA LYS A 69 -4.85 13.77 5.91
C LYS A 69 -5.15 12.99 7.19
N CYS A 70 -4.14 12.90 8.07
CA CYS A 70 -4.30 12.47 9.44
C CYS A 70 -4.38 13.72 10.31
N VAL A 71 -5.42 13.83 11.13
CA VAL A 71 -5.70 15.02 11.95
C VAL A 71 -5.72 14.65 13.42
N ASP A 72 -5.05 15.43 14.26
CA ASP A 72 -5.20 15.36 15.71
C ASP A 72 -6.59 15.87 16.10
N THR A 73 -7.40 14.99 16.68
CA THR A 73 -8.81 15.28 16.98
C THR A 73 -9.02 16.32 18.08
N GLU A 74 -7.99 16.61 18.88
CA GLU A 74 -8.05 17.62 19.94
C GLU A 74 -7.68 19.01 19.42
N THR A 75 -6.69 19.10 18.52
CA THR A 75 -6.14 20.38 18.04
C THR A 75 -6.61 20.78 16.64
N GLY A 76 -7.08 19.83 15.83
CA GLY A 76 -7.36 20.03 14.41
C GLY A 76 -6.10 20.13 13.54
N GLU A 77 -4.92 19.87 14.10
CA GLU A 77 -3.65 19.91 13.37
C GLU A 77 -3.52 18.73 12.41
N ILE A 78 -3.02 18.99 11.20
CA ILE A 78 -2.65 17.94 10.25
C ILE A 78 -1.29 17.39 10.67
N VAL A 79 -1.23 16.10 10.99
CA VAL A 79 -0.04 15.42 11.53
C VAL A 79 0.56 14.40 10.56
N GLY A 80 -0.05 14.24 9.38
CA GLY A 80 0.41 13.30 8.37
C GLY A 80 -0.47 13.29 7.13
N MET A 81 0.01 12.62 6.08
CA MET A 81 -0.73 12.42 4.84
C MET A 81 -0.61 10.99 4.33
N ALA A 82 -1.56 10.60 3.50
CA ALA A 82 -1.44 9.45 2.62
C ALA A 82 -1.81 9.85 1.19
N LEU A 83 -1.13 9.25 0.22
CA LEU A 83 -1.43 9.37 -1.20
C LEU A 83 -1.59 7.97 -1.77
N GLY A 84 -2.67 7.74 -2.49
CA GLY A 84 -2.87 6.47 -3.16
C GLY A 84 -3.87 6.54 -4.29
N ASP A 85 -3.78 5.57 -5.20
CA ASP A 85 -4.76 5.38 -6.25
C ASP A 85 -5.72 4.25 -5.89
N ILE A 86 -7.02 4.45 -6.13
CA ILE A 86 -8.05 3.43 -5.91
C ILE A 86 -8.66 3.10 -7.27
N TYR A 87 -8.23 1.97 -7.85
CA TYR A 87 -8.68 1.55 -9.17
C TYR A 87 -9.96 0.71 -9.05
N LEU A 88 -11.11 1.37 -9.21
CA LEU A 88 -12.42 0.75 -9.07
C LEU A 88 -12.93 0.05 -10.33
N ARG A 89 -12.29 0.29 -11.49
CA ARG A 89 -12.59 -0.36 -12.77
C ARG A 89 -11.33 -0.92 -13.39
N GLU A 90 -11.52 -1.84 -14.34
CA GLU A 90 -10.40 -2.26 -15.18
C GLU A 90 -9.96 -1.12 -16.11
N ARG A 91 -8.67 -1.16 -16.48
CA ARG A 91 -8.02 -0.15 -17.30
C ARG A 91 -7.30 -0.81 -18.47
N SER A 92 -7.44 -0.22 -19.64
CA SER A 92 -6.72 -0.60 -20.86
C SER A 92 -5.20 -0.38 -20.73
N GLU A 93 -4.43 -0.91 -21.67
CA GLU A 93 -2.97 -0.64 -21.74
C GLU A 93 -2.67 0.86 -21.94
N GLU A 94 -3.46 1.56 -22.75
CA GLU A 94 -3.25 2.99 -23.00
C GLU A 94 -3.49 3.83 -21.74
N GLU A 95 -4.53 3.52 -20.97
CA GLU A 95 -4.83 4.20 -19.69
C GLU A 95 -3.78 3.96 -18.60
N ARG A 96 -2.96 2.90 -18.75
CA ARG A 96 -1.93 2.53 -17.77
C ARG A 96 -0.52 2.90 -18.23
N LYS A 97 -0.40 3.55 -19.37
CA LYS A 97 0.88 3.95 -19.93
C LYS A 97 1.67 4.77 -18.92
N ASN A 98 2.93 4.41 -18.70
CA ASN A 98 3.82 5.19 -17.86
C ASN A 98 4.14 6.54 -18.53
N HIS A 99 3.71 7.62 -17.90
CA HIS A 99 4.01 8.98 -18.36
C HIS A 99 5.36 9.52 -17.86
N GLY A 100 6.04 8.76 -17.00
CA GLY A 100 7.33 9.12 -16.42
C GLY A 100 7.25 10.32 -15.49
N VAL A 101 8.39 10.98 -15.29
CA VAL A 101 8.53 12.09 -14.33
C VAL A 101 8.48 13.42 -15.06
N GLY A 102 7.27 13.87 -15.39
CA GLY A 102 7.05 15.00 -16.31
C GLY A 102 7.55 16.37 -15.83
N TRP A 103 7.95 16.51 -14.57
CA TRP A 103 8.51 17.76 -14.01
C TRP A 103 10.04 17.78 -13.97
N LEU A 104 10.71 16.71 -14.42
CA LEU A 104 12.17 16.64 -14.53
C LEU A 104 12.59 16.60 -16.00
N GLU A 105 13.83 17.01 -16.25
CA GLU A 105 14.46 16.99 -17.58
C GLU A 105 15.88 16.42 -17.53
N GLY A 106 16.41 16.02 -18.68
CA GLY A 106 17.79 15.54 -18.82
C GLY A 106 18.17 14.43 -17.84
N LYS A 107 19.36 14.56 -17.24
CA LYS A 107 19.94 13.54 -16.35
C LYS A 107 19.12 13.30 -15.07
N ASP A 108 18.43 14.33 -14.58
CA ASP A 108 17.59 14.20 -13.38
C ASP A 108 16.37 13.34 -13.67
N ARG A 109 15.75 13.55 -14.84
CA ARG A 109 14.66 12.68 -15.32
C ARG A 109 15.12 11.25 -15.55
N GLU A 110 16.25 11.07 -16.24
CA GLU A 110 16.82 9.74 -16.49
C GLU A 110 17.07 8.98 -15.18
N ARG A 111 17.64 9.66 -14.18
CA ARG A 111 17.88 9.06 -12.86
C ARG A 111 16.58 8.72 -12.14
N ALA A 112 15.60 9.63 -12.11
CA ALA A 112 14.33 9.39 -11.45
C ALA A 112 13.54 8.25 -12.11
N GLU A 113 13.50 8.20 -13.44
CA GLU A 113 12.85 7.12 -14.18
C GLU A 113 13.59 5.78 -14.03
N ALA A 114 14.93 5.77 -13.94
CA ALA A 114 15.68 4.55 -13.64
C ALA A 114 15.34 3.95 -12.25
N VAL A 115 14.92 4.78 -11.30
CA VAL A 115 14.46 4.35 -9.98
C VAL A 115 12.98 3.97 -10.00
N LEU A 116 12.12 4.74 -10.65
CA LEU A 116 10.66 4.55 -10.60
C LEU A 116 10.12 3.52 -11.60
N ASN A 117 10.73 3.36 -12.78
CA ASN A 117 10.24 2.45 -13.81
C ASN A 117 10.19 1.00 -13.35
N PRO A 118 11.20 0.45 -12.63
CA PRO A 118 11.11 -0.90 -12.07
C PRO A 118 9.91 -1.09 -11.12
N LEU A 119 9.58 -0.06 -10.33
CA LEU A 119 8.38 -0.07 -9.46
C LEU A 119 7.09 -0.14 -10.29
N HIS A 120 7.01 0.68 -11.35
CA HIS A 120 5.89 0.65 -12.28
C HIS A 120 5.76 -0.71 -12.97
N GLU A 121 6.84 -1.25 -13.53
CA GLU A 121 6.87 -2.55 -14.20
C GLU A 121 6.44 -3.71 -13.28
N ALA A 122 6.81 -3.66 -12.00
CA ALA A 122 6.36 -4.64 -11.03
C ALA A 122 4.84 -4.58 -10.82
N ARG A 123 4.28 -3.37 -10.67
CA ARG A 123 2.82 -3.18 -10.56
C ARG A 123 2.09 -3.67 -11.80
N GLU A 124 2.62 -3.36 -12.98
CA GLU A 124 2.11 -3.82 -14.28
C GLU A 124 2.10 -5.36 -14.36
N LYS A 125 3.18 -6.02 -13.92
CA LYS A 125 3.29 -7.49 -13.89
C LYS A 125 2.36 -8.13 -12.86
N LEU A 126 2.16 -7.49 -11.71
CA LEU A 126 1.38 -8.04 -10.59
C LEU A 126 -0.13 -7.87 -10.80
N PHE A 127 -0.56 -6.71 -11.30
CA PHE A 127 -1.97 -6.34 -11.40
C PHE A 127 -2.42 -6.00 -12.82
N GLY A 128 -1.56 -5.39 -13.63
CA GLY A 128 -1.93 -4.87 -14.95
C GLY A 128 -3.20 -4.01 -14.91
N GLY A 129 -4.17 -4.34 -15.75
CA GLY A 129 -5.46 -3.65 -15.87
C GLY A 129 -6.39 -3.76 -14.65
N ARG A 130 -6.08 -4.60 -13.66
CA ARG A 130 -7.03 -5.00 -12.62
C ARG A 130 -7.38 -3.87 -11.64
N ARG A 131 -8.45 -4.13 -10.90
CA ARG A 131 -8.91 -3.33 -9.76
C ARG A 131 -8.06 -3.65 -8.54
N TYR A 132 -7.50 -2.63 -7.92
CA TYR A 132 -6.74 -2.73 -6.66
C TYR A 132 -6.56 -1.33 -6.05
N ILE A 133 -6.10 -1.28 -4.81
CA ILE A 133 -5.69 -0.04 -4.13
C ILE A 133 -4.16 0.01 -4.19
N TYR A 134 -3.60 1.09 -4.73
CA TYR A 134 -2.16 1.37 -4.68
C TYR A 134 -1.89 2.47 -3.67
N SER A 135 -1.22 2.16 -2.56
CA SER A 135 -0.74 3.19 -1.63
C SER A 135 0.66 3.64 -2.04
N HIS A 136 0.77 4.89 -2.51
CA HIS A 136 2.04 5.47 -2.94
C HIS A 136 2.88 5.78 -1.70
N VAL A 137 2.26 6.45 -0.73
CA VAL A 137 2.96 7.08 0.39
C VAL A 137 2.06 7.10 1.62
N ILE A 138 2.66 6.82 2.78
CA ILE A 138 2.16 7.22 4.09
C ILE A 138 3.26 8.04 4.77
N ALA A 139 2.91 9.26 5.17
CA ALA A 139 3.81 10.19 5.84
C ALA A 139 3.22 10.62 7.19
N VAL A 140 4.04 10.63 8.23
CA VAL A 140 3.71 11.17 9.55
C VAL A 140 4.78 12.18 9.90
N ASP A 141 4.35 13.40 10.27
CA ASP A 141 5.24 14.46 10.69
C ASP A 141 6.15 13.93 11.83
N PRO A 142 7.48 14.14 11.75
CA PRO A 142 8.43 13.66 12.76
C PRO A 142 8.05 14.04 14.20
N LYS A 143 7.44 15.21 14.42
CA LYS A 143 6.98 15.67 15.75
C LYS A 143 5.85 14.82 16.33
N HIS A 144 5.16 14.06 15.49
CA HIS A 144 4.02 13.22 15.84
C HIS A 144 4.29 11.71 15.66
N GLN A 145 5.52 11.33 15.31
CA GLN A 145 5.91 9.92 15.25
C GLN A 145 5.90 9.27 16.65
N GLY A 146 5.85 7.93 16.68
CA GLY A 146 5.71 7.17 17.93
C GLY A 146 4.33 7.26 18.60
N ARG A 147 3.39 8.04 18.04
CA ARG A 147 2.04 8.25 18.59
C ARG A 147 0.96 7.41 17.89
N LYS A 148 1.36 6.37 17.15
CA LYS A 148 0.48 5.41 16.44
C LYS A 148 -0.28 5.96 15.21
N ALA A 149 0.06 7.14 14.70
CA ALA A 149 -0.53 7.64 13.44
C ALA A 149 -0.24 6.72 12.23
N GLY A 150 0.99 6.19 12.11
CA GLY A 150 1.32 5.21 11.06
C GLY A 150 0.53 3.89 11.18
N ALA A 151 0.32 3.41 12.41
CA ALA A 151 -0.50 2.22 12.65
C ALA A 151 -1.98 2.46 12.31
N LEU A 152 -2.49 3.67 12.55
CA LEU A 152 -3.83 4.06 12.14
C LEU A 152 -3.98 4.01 10.61
N TRP A 153 -3.00 4.51 9.85
CA TRP A 153 -3.02 4.44 8.38
C TRP A 153 -3.09 3.01 7.87
N CYS A 154 -2.28 2.11 8.43
CA CYS A 154 -2.29 0.69 8.05
C CYS A 154 -3.67 0.08 8.34
N LYS A 155 -4.18 0.27 9.55
CA LYS A 155 -5.51 -0.23 9.93
C LYS A 155 -6.59 0.28 8.99
N TRP A 156 -6.64 1.58 8.74
CA TRP A 156 -7.63 2.20 7.86
C TRP A 156 -7.51 1.71 6.42
N GLY A 157 -6.30 1.54 5.89
CA GLY A 157 -6.08 0.97 4.56
C GLY A 157 -6.58 -0.48 4.45
N ALA A 158 -6.36 -1.29 5.48
CA ALA A 158 -6.91 -2.64 5.54
C ALA A 158 -8.45 -2.65 5.58
N GLU A 159 -9.06 -1.77 6.38
CA GLU A 159 -10.52 -1.61 6.43
C GLU A 159 -11.09 -1.14 5.09
N LEU A 160 -10.39 -0.25 4.37
CA LEU A 160 -10.76 0.17 3.03
C LEU A 160 -10.67 -0.98 2.03
N SER A 161 -9.60 -1.78 2.09
CA SER A 161 -9.43 -3.01 1.29
C SER A 161 -10.60 -3.97 1.51
N ASP A 162 -10.94 -4.24 2.77
CA ASP A 162 -12.05 -5.11 3.15
C ASP A 162 -13.39 -4.57 2.63
N SER A 163 -13.64 -3.27 2.81
CA SER A 163 -14.89 -2.62 2.38
C SER A 163 -15.08 -2.64 0.86
N LEU A 164 -14.00 -2.49 0.10
CA LEU A 164 -14.05 -2.48 -1.37
C LEU A 164 -13.96 -3.89 -1.97
N GLY A 165 -13.54 -4.89 -1.17
CA GLY A 165 -13.21 -6.21 -1.66
C GLY A 165 -12.07 -6.18 -2.68
N LEU A 166 -11.07 -5.33 -2.45
CA LEU A 166 -9.92 -5.13 -3.34
C LEU A 166 -8.61 -5.38 -2.60
N PRO A 167 -7.58 -5.97 -3.24
CA PRO A 167 -6.26 -6.03 -2.65
C PRO A 167 -5.67 -4.63 -2.52
N LEU A 168 -4.97 -4.36 -1.41
CA LEU A 168 -4.19 -3.14 -1.21
C LEU A 168 -2.71 -3.47 -1.34
N TYR A 169 -2.02 -2.78 -2.24
CA TYR A 169 -0.61 -3.00 -2.54
C TYR A 169 0.22 -1.72 -2.29
N PHE A 170 1.47 -1.89 -1.86
CA PHE A 170 2.46 -0.82 -1.77
C PHE A 170 3.89 -1.37 -1.73
N GLU A 171 4.85 -0.49 -2.00
CA GLU A 171 6.27 -0.75 -1.79
C GLU A 171 6.73 -0.24 -0.42
N SER A 172 7.42 -1.10 0.34
CA SER A 172 7.90 -0.79 1.68
C SER A 172 9.39 -0.44 1.68
N SER A 173 9.86 0.26 2.70
CA SER A 173 11.30 0.32 2.98
C SER A 173 11.79 -1.01 3.61
N PRO A 174 13.07 -1.38 3.44
CA PRO A 174 13.65 -2.55 4.11
C PRO A 174 13.57 -2.48 5.64
N SER A 175 13.56 -1.27 6.21
CA SER A 175 13.51 -1.04 7.65
C SER A 175 12.12 -1.23 8.25
N THR A 176 11.05 -1.17 7.45
CA THR A 176 9.65 -1.12 7.95
C THR A 176 8.81 -2.34 7.61
N TYR A 177 9.15 -3.14 6.59
CA TYR A 177 8.24 -4.20 6.10
C TYR A 177 7.85 -5.24 7.16
N LYS A 178 8.76 -5.57 8.09
CA LYS A 178 8.49 -6.46 9.23
C LYS A 178 7.41 -5.95 10.18
N LEU A 179 7.20 -4.64 10.26
CA LEU A 179 6.08 -4.06 11.00
C LEU A 179 4.76 -4.35 10.29
N TYR A 180 4.72 -4.20 8.97
CA TYR A 180 3.53 -4.47 8.17
C TYR A 180 3.17 -5.97 8.19
N GLU A 181 4.15 -6.88 8.18
CA GLU A 181 3.90 -8.31 8.39
C GLU A 181 3.14 -8.58 9.70
N LYS A 182 3.57 -7.94 10.81
CA LYS A 182 2.88 -8.05 12.11
C LYS A 182 1.48 -7.45 12.10
N MET A 183 1.18 -6.55 11.16
CA MET A 183 -0.13 -5.96 10.94
C MET A 183 -1.00 -6.77 9.96
N GLY A 184 -0.51 -7.93 9.49
CA GLY A 184 -1.28 -8.83 8.62
C GLY A 184 -1.13 -8.54 7.12
N TYR A 185 -0.10 -7.81 6.72
CA TYR A 185 0.29 -7.65 5.31
C TYR A 185 1.22 -8.79 4.89
N GLU A 186 1.05 -9.26 3.66
CA GLU A 186 1.87 -10.29 3.02
C GLU A 186 3.04 -9.63 2.27
N THR A 187 4.25 -10.14 2.50
CA THR A 187 5.43 -9.79 1.70
C THR A 187 5.47 -10.68 0.46
N LEU A 188 5.55 -10.10 -0.74
CA LEU A 188 5.63 -10.84 -1.99
C LEU A 188 7.03 -11.39 -2.26
N GLU A 189 7.11 -12.44 -3.08
CA GLU A 189 8.38 -13.07 -3.47
C GLU A 189 9.16 -12.21 -4.48
N GLU A 190 8.45 -11.43 -5.30
CA GLU A 190 9.04 -10.45 -6.20
C GLU A 190 9.85 -9.41 -5.43
N LYS A 191 11.02 -9.08 -6.00
CA LYS A 191 11.93 -8.09 -5.44
C LYS A 191 12.32 -7.11 -6.52
N ILE A 192 12.36 -5.86 -6.13
CA ILE A 192 12.97 -4.79 -6.92
C ILE A 192 14.27 -4.42 -6.23
N VAL A 193 15.31 -4.16 -7.01
CA VAL A 193 16.60 -3.74 -6.51
C VAL A 193 16.89 -2.35 -7.05
N HIS A 194 16.99 -1.37 -6.16
CA HIS A 194 17.58 -0.10 -6.49
C HIS A 194 19.09 -0.21 -6.30
N SER A 195 19.85 0.05 -7.37
CA SER A 195 21.30 -0.07 -7.30
C SER A 195 21.91 1.02 -6.42
N ALA A 196 23.00 0.67 -5.75
CA ALA A 196 23.77 1.54 -4.88
C ALA A 196 24.11 2.88 -5.58
N GLY A 197 24.57 2.80 -6.83
CA GLY A 197 24.95 3.95 -7.64
C GLY A 197 23.80 4.91 -7.95
N LEU A 198 22.58 4.40 -8.22
CA LEU A 198 21.41 5.24 -8.47
C LEU A 198 20.95 5.95 -7.20
N MET A 199 21.03 5.26 -6.06
CA MET A 199 20.59 5.76 -4.76
C MET A 199 21.65 6.61 -4.04
N GLY A 200 22.90 6.62 -4.54
CA GLY A 200 24.01 7.27 -3.84
C GLY A 200 24.35 6.57 -2.52
N GLN A 201 24.17 5.25 -2.48
CA GLN A 201 24.33 4.39 -1.32
C GLN A 201 25.54 3.46 -1.49
N PRO A 202 26.08 2.89 -0.41
CA PRO A 202 27.21 1.95 -0.49
C PRO A 202 26.78 0.57 -1.02
N GLU A 203 25.51 0.20 -0.83
CA GLU A 203 24.99 -1.12 -1.17
C GLU A 203 23.64 -1.01 -1.90
N ASP A 204 23.33 -2.06 -2.66
CA ASP A 204 22.05 -2.19 -3.34
C ASP A 204 20.92 -2.33 -2.31
N THR A 205 19.79 -1.67 -2.57
CA THR A 205 18.62 -1.71 -1.69
C THR A 205 17.53 -2.55 -2.33
N VAL A 206 17.14 -3.63 -1.65
CA VAL A 206 15.95 -4.41 -2.03
C VAL A 206 14.71 -3.68 -1.53
N VAL A 207 13.71 -3.50 -2.40
CA VAL A 207 12.41 -2.92 -2.06
C VAL A 207 11.40 -4.06 -1.83
N PRO A 208 10.98 -4.33 -0.57
CA PRO A 208 9.91 -5.28 -0.31
C PRO A 208 8.58 -4.81 -0.91
N LEU A 209 7.90 -5.70 -1.62
CA LEU A 209 6.56 -5.44 -2.15
C LEU A 209 5.55 -6.09 -1.21
N MET A 210 4.55 -5.31 -0.79
CA MET A 210 3.61 -5.71 0.26
C MET A 210 2.19 -5.67 -0.26
N VAL A 211 1.35 -6.60 0.21
CA VAL A 211 -0.06 -6.65 -0.13
C VAL A 211 -0.93 -7.01 1.08
N LYS A 212 -2.13 -6.44 1.15
CA LYS A 212 -3.21 -6.89 2.02
C LYS A 212 -4.32 -7.44 1.16
N MET A 213 -4.65 -8.71 1.37
CA MET A 213 -5.84 -9.31 0.78
C MET A 213 -7.08 -8.91 1.58
N PRO A 214 -8.21 -8.63 0.91
CA PRO A 214 -9.44 -8.24 1.59
C PRO A 214 -10.02 -9.45 2.34
N ALA A 215 -10.78 -9.21 3.42
CA ALA A 215 -11.40 -10.26 4.24
C ALA A 215 -12.28 -11.21 3.42
N CYS A 216 -12.92 -10.71 2.35
CA CYS A 216 -13.72 -11.53 1.44
C CYS A 216 -12.91 -12.56 0.63
N ALA A 217 -11.58 -12.48 0.62
CA ALA A 217 -10.70 -13.50 0.04
C ALA A 217 -10.66 -14.79 0.87
N GLY A 218 -11.23 -14.82 2.08
CA GLY A 218 -11.39 -16.04 2.87
C GLY A 218 -10.07 -16.70 3.30
N GLY A 219 -9.01 -15.90 3.47
CA GLY A 219 -7.67 -16.40 3.81
C GLY A 219 -6.78 -16.76 2.63
N MET A 220 -7.27 -16.64 1.38
CA MET A 220 -6.47 -16.80 0.18
C MET A 220 -5.33 -15.76 0.14
N THR A 221 -4.11 -16.24 -0.04
CA THR A 221 -2.91 -15.41 -0.22
C THR A 221 -2.91 -14.75 -1.60
N PHE A 222 -2.13 -13.69 -1.78
CA PHE A 222 -1.99 -13.06 -3.08
C PHE A 222 -1.40 -14.01 -4.12
N LYS A 223 -0.42 -14.83 -3.71
CA LYS A 223 0.18 -15.86 -4.57
C LYS A 223 -0.86 -16.86 -5.08
N GLU A 224 -1.73 -17.36 -4.21
CA GLU A 224 -2.81 -18.28 -4.59
C GLU A 224 -3.82 -17.60 -5.51
N TRP A 225 -4.23 -16.36 -5.17
CA TRP A 225 -5.16 -15.58 -5.99
C TRP A 225 -4.65 -15.37 -7.42
N ARG A 226 -3.36 -15.03 -7.55
CA ARG A 226 -2.69 -14.88 -8.83
C ARG A 226 -2.56 -16.21 -9.59
N ALA A 227 -2.17 -17.29 -8.91
CA ALA A 227 -2.05 -18.61 -9.51
C ALA A 227 -3.40 -19.14 -10.03
N ALA A 228 -4.49 -18.79 -9.37
CA ALA A 228 -5.86 -19.12 -9.78
C ALA A 228 -6.39 -18.23 -10.93
N GLY A 229 -5.59 -17.29 -11.45
CA GLY A 229 -6.00 -16.42 -12.56
C GLY A 229 -6.82 -15.21 -12.13
N TYR A 230 -6.68 -14.75 -10.88
CA TYR A 230 -7.33 -13.55 -10.33
C TYR A 230 -8.87 -13.62 -10.30
N PRO A 231 -9.46 -14.67 -9.69
CA PRO A 231 -10.92 -14.78 -9.59
C PRO A 231 -11.53 -13.60 -8.83
N ALA A 232 -12.78 -13.25 -9.15
CA ALA A 232 -13.49 -12.21 -8.41
C ALA A 232 -13.83 -12.72 -6.99
N PHE A 233 -13.60 -11.93 -5.94
CA PHE A 233 -13.78 -12.40 -4.56
C PHE A 233 -15.24 -12.71 -4.17
N ASN A 234 -16.22 -12.16 -4.89
CA ASN A 234 -17.63 -12.55 -4.75
C ASN A 234 -17.89 -13.98 -5.22
N GLU A 235 -17.08 -14.53 -6.13
CA GLU A 235 -17.13 -15.91 -6.60
C GLU A 235 -16.37 -16.86 -5.65
N VAL A 236 -15.37 -16.35 -4.91
CA VAL A 236 -14.57 -17.13 -3.94
C VAL A 236 -15.42 -17.63 -2.76
N LYS A 237 -16.46 -16.88 -2.36
CA LYS A 237 -17.43 -17.32 -1.33
C LYS A 237 -18.30 -18.52 -1.76
N SER A 238 -18.32 -18.88 -3.04
CA SER A 238 -19.16 -19.98 -3.56
C SER A 238 -18.48 -21.35 -3.54
N VAL A 239 -17.17 -21.40 -3.25
CA VAL A 239 -16.46 -22.67 -3.03
C VAL A 239 -16.62 -23.02 -1.55
N PRO A 240 -17.31 -24.11 -1.18
CA PRO A 240 -17.37 -24.52 0.22
C PRO A 240 -15.93 -24.73 0.71
N ALA A 241 -15.57 -24.11 1.83
CA ALA A 241 -14.33 -24.42 2.50
C ALA A 241 -14.28 -25.95 2.68
N ALA A 242 -13.33 -26.61 2.01
CA ALA A 242 -13.12 -28.03 2.23
C ALA A 242 -12.82 -28.20 3.72
N PRO A 243 -13.58 -29.01 4.46
CA PRO A 243 -13.33 -29.18 5.88
C PRO A 243 -11.90 -29.71 6.03
N VAL A 244 -11.06 -28.96 6.74
CA VAL A 244 -9.77 -29.45 7.20
C VAL A 244 -10.07 -30.51 8.25
N VAL A 245 -9.99 -31.78 7.85
CA VAL A 245 -10.14 -32.90 8.77
C VAL A 245 -8.79 -33.10 9.46
N ASP A 246 -8.63 -32.54 10.65
CA ASP A 246 -7.54 -32.93 11.54
C ASP A 246 -7.80 -34.35 12.05
N MET A 247 -7.15 -35.32 11.41
CA MET A 247 -7.13 -36.71 11.85
C MET A 247 -6.24 -36.82 13.09
N ILE A 248 -6.80 -36.58 14.27
CA ILE A 248 -6.16 -36.96 15.54
C ILE A 248 -6.21 -38.49 15.63
N GLY A 249 -5.09 -39.15 15.31
CA GLY A 249 -4.93 -40.58 15.50
C GLY A 249 -4.99 -40.93 16.99
N VAL A 250 -6.09 -41.54 17.42
CA VAL A 250 -6.17 -42.16 18.75
C VAL A 250 -5.73 -43.61 18.64
N ASP A 251 -4.53 -43.89 19.15
CA ASP A 251 -4.09 -45.25 19.44
C ASP A 251 -4.95 -45.84 20.56
N LYS A 252 -5.81 -46.83 20.25
CA LYS A 252 -6.01 -48.04 21.08
C LYS A 252 -6.99 -49.06 20.46
N LYS A 253 -6.45 -50.28 20.37
CA LYS A 253 -7.04 -51.63 20.29
C LYS A 253 -8.56 -51.77 20.08
N ALA A 254 -8.88 -52.48 19.01
CA ALA A 254 -10.17 -53.00 18.63
C ALA A 254 -10.88 -53.83 19.71
N SER A 255 -12.18 -53.58 19.88
CA SER A 255 -13.19 -54.65 19.92
C SER A 255 -14.54 -54.11 19.44
N ASN A 256 -15.06 -54.75 18.38
CA ASN A 256 -16.46 -54.78 17.94
C ASN A 256 -17.27 -53.48 17.86
N GLY A 257 -17.45 -53.02 16.62
CA GLY A 257 -18.77 -52.59 16.12
C GLY A 257 -19.16 -51.13 16.37
N THR A 258 -19.02 -50.33 15.32
CA THR A 258 -19.56 -48.96 15.11
C THR A 258 -18.67 -47.82 15.62
N MET A 259 -17.96 -47.15 14.71
CA MET A 259 -17.38 -45.83 14.97
C MET A 259 -18.50 -44.77 14.87
N ALA A 260 -18.79 -44.10 15.98
CA ALA A 260 -19.57 -42.87 15.97
C ALA A 260 -18.63 -41.70 15.70
N VAL A 261 -18.89 -40.96 14.61
CA VAL A 261 -18.23 -39.68 14.33
C VAL A 261 -19.15 -38.59 14.86
N GLU A 262 -18.73 -37.89 15.90
CA GLU A 262 -19.47 -36.75 16.44
C GLU A 262 -19.05 -35.49 15.65
N VAL A 263 -19.94 -34.99 14.80
CA VAL A 263 -19.73 -33.77 14.01
C VAL A 263 -20.25 -32.58 14.83
N GLN A 264 -19.34 -31.79 15.40
CA GLN A 264 -19.72 -30.48 15.97
C GLN A 264 -19.79 -29.45 14.84
N VAL A 265 -21.01 -29.09 14.46
CA VAL A 265 -21.29 -27.94 13.59
C VAL A 265 -21.35 -26.69 14.46
N GLN A 266 -20.36 -25.81 14.35
CA GLN A 266 -20.41 -24.50 14.98
C GLN A 266 -21.06 -23.52 13.99
N GLU A 267 -22.32 -23.18 14.22
CA GLU A 267 -23.03 -22.17 13.44
C GLU A 267 -22.41 -20.79 13.69
N VAL A 268 -21.71 -20.24 12.70
CA VAL A 268 -21.34 -18.82 12.68
C VAL A 268 -22.50 -18.08 12.02
N HIS A 269 -23.36 -17.47 12.84
CA HIS A 269 -24.36 -16.53 12.36
C HIS A 269 -23.66 -15.27 11.83
N VAL A 270 -23.98 -14.91 10.58
CA VAL A 270 -23.60 -13.65 9.92
C VAL A 270 -24.54 -12.53 10.37
#